data_AF-A0A2A5G5G1-F1
#
_entry.id   AF-A0A2A5G5G1-F1
#
_cell.length_a   1.000
_cell.length_b   1.000
_cell.length_c   1.000
_cell.angle_alpha   90.00
_cell.angle_beta   90.00
_cell.angle_gamma   90.00
#
_symmetry.space_group_name_H-M   'P 1'
#
loop_
_entity.id
_entity.type
_entity.pdbx_description
1 polymer ?
#
loop_
_entity_poly.entity_id
_entity_poly.type
_entity_poly.pdbx_seq_one_letter_code
_entity_poly.pdbx_strand_id
1 'polypeptide(L)'
;MKIATTCILASAFFLTSCGGGSAGSSSSDGATGGDDNPDLIFEFAGPPLHARVFNLASFSAETENHFHPGETISLIWDMDLYFSGDNPFLGLLDQYLYDSSVYLSNDTSLDEATDLKLFDVECSYPMSLEHACGETAHFQCLYAKDNANTISCTSIPLGRTKGFLDIIVDTTTFLDAIPKDAHVIIKSCLREDPSNCDEANYPLKLL
;
A
#
# COMPACT_ATOMS: atom_id res chain seq x y z
N MET A 1 13.51 66.96 -26.11
CA MET A 1 12.88 67.72 -25.00
C MET A 1 12.00 66.77 -24.21
N LYS A 2 12.27 66.59 -22.92
CA LYS A 2 11.44 65.83 -21.98
C LYS A 2 10.32 66.72 -21.48
N ILE A 3 9.08 66.22 -21.45
CA ILE A 3 8.09 66.51 -20.40
C ILE A 3 7.34 65.20 -20.13
N ALA A 4 7.22 64.86 -18.86
CA ALA A 4 6.63 63.64 -18.31
C ALA A 4 5.24 63.91 -17.70
N THR A 5 4.65 62.83 -17.16
CA THR A 5 3.51 62.73 -16.19
C THR A 5 2.11 62.78 -16.85
N THR A 6 1.11 61.92 -16.57
CA THR A 6 0.85 60.99 -15.43
C THR A 6 -0.17 59.91 -15.86
N CYS A 7 -0.10 58.72 -15.23
CA CYS A 7 -1.01 57.57 -15.33
C CYS A 7 -2.48 57.83 -14.93
N ILE A 8 -3.42 57.07 -15.52
CA ILE A 8 -4.58 56.47 -14.82
C ILE A 8 -4.79 55.04 -15.35
N LEU A 9 -4.79 54.07 -14.43
CA LEU A 9 -5.17 52.68 -14.65
C LEU A 9 -6.70 52.53 -14.69
N ALA A 10 -7.21 51.75 -15.65
CA ALA A 10 -8.47 51.02 -15.51
C ALA A 10 -8.43 49.78 -16.42
N SER A 11 -7.99 48.66 -15.86
CA SER A 11 -8.01 47.36 -16.53
C SER A 11 -9.33 46.66 -16.22
N ALA A 12 -10.25 46.64 -17.19
CA ALA A 12 -11.40 45.75 -17.19
C ALA A 12 -11.11 44.62 -18.17
N PHE A 13 -11.06 43.38 -17.68
CA PHE A 13 -11.13 42.19 -18.53
C PHE A 13 -12.23 41.27 -18.00
N PHE A 14 -13.17 41.01 -18.90
CA PHE A 14 -14.23 40.01 -18.83
C PHE A 14 -13.65 38.59 -18.78
N LEU A 15 -14.45 37.62 -18.33
CA LEU A 15 -14.73 36.32 -18.98
C LEU A 15 -15.77 35.56 -18.10
N THR A 16 -17.05 35.54 -18.52
CA THR A 16 -17.81 34.37 -19.04
C THR A 16 -18.15 33.25 -18.04
N SER A 17 -19.45 33.05 -17.79
CA SER A 17 -20.00 31.69 -17.74
C SER A 17 -21.40 31.64 -18.39
N CYS A 18 -21.60 30.57 -19.16
CA CYS A 18 -22.81 30.23 -19.90
C CYS A 18 -23.99 29.88 -18.97
N GLY A 19 -25.20 30.13 -19.45
CA GLY A 19 -26.44 29.77 -18.78
C GLY A 19 -26.99 28.37 -19.08
N GLY A 20 -28.13 28.11 -18.42
CA GLY A 20 -29.03 26.96 -18.56
C GLY A 20 -29.21 26.26 -17.21
N GLY A 21 -30.39 26.02 -16.63
CA GLY A 21 -31.78 26.29 -16.95
C GLY A 21 -32.66 25.51 -15.96
N SER A 22 -33.71 26.15 -15.44
CA SER A 22 -35.00 25.60 -14.95
C SER A 22 -35.09 24.53 -13.84
N ALA A 23 -35.41 25.02 -12.64
CA ALA A 23 -36.56 24.71 -11.77
C ALA A 23 -37.12 23.26 -11.63
N GLY A 24 -37.16 22.78 -10.38
CA GLY A 24 -38.03 21.71 -9.87
C GLY A 24 -38.04 21.69 -8.34
N SER A 25 -39.24 21.71 -7.75
CA SER A 25 -39.55 22.12 -6.37
C SER A 25 -39.14 21.18 -5.22
N SER A 26 -39.10 21.80 -4.04
CA SER A 26 -38.88 21.29 -2.68
C SER A 26 -39.82 20.18 -2.20
N SER A 27 -39.27 19.25 -1.42
CA SER A 27 -39.91 18.69 -0.22
C SER A 27 -38.85 18.39 0.82
N SER A 28 -38.92 19.12 1.93
CA SER A 28 -38.27 18.82 3.20
C SER A 28 -38.81 17.51 3.77
N ASP A 29 -37.92 16.60 4.16
CA ASP A 29 -37.85 16.02 5.51
C ASP A 29 -36.99 14.76 5.48
N GLY A 30 -36.00 14.75 6.37
CA GLY A 30 -35.03 13.67 6.49
C GLY A 30 -33.63 14.21 6.66
N ALA A 31 -33.41 15.08 7.65
CA ALA A 31 -32.09 15.21 8.24
C ALA A 31 -31.77 13.84 8.88
N THR A 32 -31.19 12.93 8.11
CA THR A 32 -30.33 11.91 8.69
C THR A 32 -29.14 12.68 9.21
N GLY A 33 -29.15 12.95 10.53
CA GLY A 33 -27.93 13.36 11.22
C GLY A 33 -26.86 12.36 10.85
N GLY A 34 -25.85 12.82 10.10
CA GLY A 34 -24.62 12.08 10.02
C GLY A 34 -24.11 11.98 11.44
N ASP A 35 -23.95 10.76 11.94
CA ASP A 35 -23.07 10.55 13.07
C ASP A 35 -21.72 11.10 12.61
N ASP A 36 -21.32 12.28 13.10
CA ASP A 36 -19.96 12.83 12.96
C ASP A 36 -19.01 12.01 13.86
N ASN A 37 -19.17 10.68 13.89
CA ASN A 37 -18.21 9.80 14.52
C ASN A 37 -17.03 9.67 13.56
N PRO A 38 -15.82 9.85 14.06
CA PRO A 38 -14.64 9.74 13.22
C PRO A 38 -14.49 8.28 12.73
N ASP A 39 -14.26 8.14 11.43
CA ASP A 39 -13.98 6.86 10.80
C ASP A 39 -12.55 6.42 11.12
N LEU A 40 -12.34 5.15 11.46
CA LEU A 40 -11.00 4.62 11.61
C LEU A 40 -10.39 4.41 10.21
N ILE A 41 -9.27 5.05 9.93
CA ILE A 41 -8.54 4.94 8.66
C ILE A 41 -7.34 4.04 8.88
N PHE A 42 -7.19 3.02 8.04
CA PHE A 42 -6.06 2.10 8.03
C PHE A 42 -5.52 2.01 6.60
N GLU A 43 -4.29 2.50 6.40
CA GLU A 43 -3.71 2.62 5.07
C GLU A 43 -2.19 2.45 5.11
N PHE A 44 -1.58 2.14 3.97
CA PHE A 44 -0.13 2.19 3.83
C PHE A 44 0.35 3.64 3.98
N ALA A 45 1.46 3.82 4.69
CA ALA A 45 2.01 5.15 4.93
C ALA A 45 2.36 5.87 3.61
N GLY A 46 2.21 7.18 3.59
CA GLY A 46 2.64 8.00 2.45
C GLY A 46 4.16 8.09 2.30
N PRO A 47 4.67 8.71 1.21
CA PRO A 47 6.09 9.01 1.07
C PRO A 47 6.62 9.83 2.27
N PRO A 48 7.81 9.49 2.82
CA PRO A 48 8.81 8.56 2.28
C PRO A 48 8.67 7.11 2.77
N LEU A 49 7.69 6.81 3.62
CA LEU A 49 7.52 5.52 4.31
C LEU A 49 6.56 4.54 3.61
N HIS A 50 6.08 4.91 2.42
CA HIS A 50 5.36 3.99 1.54
C HIS A 50 6.03 2.62 1.43
N ALA A 51 5.19 1.61 1.20
CA ALA A 51 5.67 0.26 0.98
C ALA A 51 6.71 0.21 -0.15
N ARG A 52 7.61 -0.76 -0.09
CA ARG A 52 8.68 -0.93 -1.07
C ARG A 52 9.00 -2.41 -1.26
N VAL A 53 9.29 -2.73 -2.51
CA VAL A 53 9.82 -4.02 -2.94
C VAL A 53 11.11 -3.76 -3.69
N PHE A 54 12.22 -4.34 -3.22
CA PHE A 54 13.54 -4.01 -3.75
C PHE A 54 14.53 -5.17 -3.62
N ASN A 55 15.52 -5.17 -4.51
CA ASN A 55 16.63 -6.08 -4.54
C ASN A 55 17.84 -5.48 -3.82
N LEU A 56 18.21 -6.07 -2.69
CA LEU A 56 19.39 -5.67 -1.92
C LEU A 56 20.71 -5.85 -2.68
N ALA A 57 20.75 -6.74 -3.67
CA ALA A 57 21.93 -6.97 -4.50
C ALA A 57 22.05 -5.97 -5.66
N SER A 58 21.03 -5.15 -5.91
CA SER A 58 21.06 -4.16 -6.99
C SER A 58 22.06 -3.04 -6.69
N PHE A 59 22.82 -2.65 -7.71
CA PHE A 59 23.77 -1.52 -7.64
C PHE A 59 23.22 -0.24 -8.29
N SER A 60 21.97 -0.25 -8.76
CA SER A 60 21.33 0.88 -9.42
C SER A 60 19.82 0.93 -9.17
N ALA A 61 19.24 2.14 -9.25
CA ALA A 61 17.79 2.31 -9.16
C ALA A 61 17.04 1.65 -10.33
N GLU A 62 17.66 1.56 -11.50
CA GLU A 62 17.03 0.98 -12.71
C GLU A 62 16.88 -0.54 -12.63
N THR A 63 17.64 -1.20 -11.77
CA THR A 63 17.65 -2.66 -11.59
C THR A 63 17.20 -3.07 -10.19
N GLU A 64 16.71 -2.13 -9.39
CA GLU A 64 16.29 -2.38 -8.00
C GLU A 64 15.11 -3.35 -7.92
N ASN A 65 14.32 -3.48 -8.98
CA ASN A 65 13.20 -4.42 -9.06
C ASN A 65 13.49 -5.64 -9.95
N HIS A 66 14.73 -5.85 -10.38
CA HIS A 66 15.14 -7.04 -11.13
C HIS A 66 15.69 -8.08 -10.18
N PHE A 67 15.32 -9.35 -10.37
CA PHE A 67 15.72 -10.45 -9.48
C PHE A 67 16.18 -11.65 -10.29
N HIS A 68 17.41 -12.10 -10.04
CA HIS A 68 17.96 -13.35 -10.54
C HIS A 68 17.75 -14.50 -9.54
N PRO A 69 17.74 -15.77 -10.00
CA PRO A 69 17.71 -16.91 -9.09
C PRO A 69 18.81 -16.82 -8.03
N GLY A 70 18.42 -17.02 -6.77
CA GLY A 70 19.27 -16.87 -5.59
C GLY A 70 19.30 -15.46 -4.98
N GLU A 71 18.63 -14.48 -5.59
CA GLU A 71 18.52 -13.12 -5.03
C GLU A 71 17.29 -12.95 -4.13
N THR A 72 17.34 -11.94 -3.27
CA THR A 72 16.33 -11.68 -2.24
C THR A 72 15.40 -10.54 -2.64
N ILE A 73 14.13 -10.86 -2.78
CA ILE A 73 13.02 -9.89 -2.83
C ILE A 73 12.80 -9.38 -1.40
N SER A 74 13.17 -8.12 -1.15
CA SER A 74 12.98 -7.48 0.16
C SER A 74 11.69 -6.67 0.15
N LEU A 75 10.86 -6.90 1.15
CA LEU A 75 9.53 -6.31 1.30
C LEU A 75 9.52 -5.49 2.59
N ILE A 76 9.24 -4.20 2.51
CA ILE A 76 9.06 -3.34 3.68
C ILE A 76 7.82 -2.49 3.50
N TRP A 77 7.06 -2.30 4.58
CA TRP A 77 5.97 -1.33 4.60
C TRP A 77 5.76 -0.77 5.99
N ASP A 78 5.21 0.43 6.03
CA ASP A 78 4.70 1.08 7.22
C ASP A 78 3.19 1.28 7.04
N MET A 79 2.43 1.01 8.10
CA MET A 79 0.99 1.27 8.14
C MET A 79 0.72 2.53 8.96
N ASP A 80 -0.26 3.32 8.53
CA ASP A 80 -0.86 4.40 9.30
C ASP A 80 -2.24 3.94 9.81
N LEU A 81 -2.53 4.26 11.08
CA LEU A 81 -3.82 3.98 11.70
C LEU A 81 -4.24 5.20 12.52
N TYR A 82 -5.38 5.80 12.17
CA TYR A 82 -5.85 7.03 12.82
C TYR A 82 -7.35 7.22 12.63
N PHE A 83 -7.96 8.01 13.51
CA PHE A 83 -9.36 8.43 13.36
C PHE A 83 -9.47 9.64 12.42
N SER A 84 -10.47 9.67 11.56
CA SER A 84 -10.73 10.78 10.66
C SER A 84 -11.12 12.05 11.46
N GLY A 85 -10.78 13.23 10.94
CA GLY A 85 -11.10 14.51 11.59
C GLY A 85 -9.98 15.12 12.46
N ASP A 86 -10.36 16.04 13.35
CA ASP A 86 -9.43 16.96 14.01
C ASP A 86 -8.60 16.35 15.18
N ASN A 87 -8.93 15.13 15.60
CA ASN A 87 -8.24 14.44 16.70
C ASN A 87 -7.87 13.00 16.30
N PRO A 88 -6.80 12.81 15.51
CA PRO A 88 -6.43 11.53 14.91
C PRO A 88 -5.85 10.51 15.90
N PHE A 89 -5.86 10.81 17.20
CA PHE A 89 -5.16 10.01 18.20
C PHE A 89 -5.93 8.71 18.51
N LEU A 90 -5.26 7.59 18.29
CA LEU A 90 -5.67 6.30 18.85
C LEU A 90 -5.55 6.33 20.38
N GLY A 91 -6.43 5.60 21.06
CA GLY A 91 -6.30 5.38 22.50
C GLY A 91 -4.94 4.74 22.81
N LEU A 92 -4.22 5.28 23.81
CA LEU A 92 -2.86 4.85 24.18
C LEU A 92 -2.74 3.38 24.63
N LEU A 93 -3.85 2.64 24.74
CA LEU A 93 -3.93 1.28 25.25
C LEU A 93 -4.60 0.30 24.28
N ASP A 94 -5.09 0.76 23.14
CA ASP A 94 -5.78 -0.11 22.19
C ASP A 94 -4.75 -0.81 21.30
N GLN A 95 -4.88 -2.13 21.19
CA GLN A 95 -4.12 -2.92 20.24
C GLN A 95 -5.05 -3.33 19.10
N TYR A 96 -4.72 -2.87 17.90
CA TYR A 96 -5.42 -3.23 16.67
C TYR A 96 -4.65 -4.34 15.97
N LEU A 97 -5.35 -5.42 15.63
CA LEU A 97 -4.78 -6.51 14.85
C LEU A 97 -5.14 -6.31 13.38
N TYR A 98 -4.19 -6.60 12.52
CA TYR A 98 -4.40 -6.60 11.08
C TYR A 98 -3.74 -7.82 10.46
N ASP A 99 -4.32 -8.28 9.37
CA ASP A 99 -3.79 -9.37 8.57
C ASP A 99 -3.28 -8.81 7.24
N SER A 100 -2.04 -9.16 6.89
CA SER A 100 -1.47 -8.84 5.60
C SER A 100 -1.25 -10.11 4.78
N SER A 101 -1.59 -10.03 3.51
CA SER A 101 -1.37 -11.08 2.52
C SER A 101 -0.48 -10.53 1.41
N VAL A 102 0.52 -11.31 1.01
CA VAL A 102 1.44 -10.93 -0.09
C VAL A 102 1.27 -11.89 -1.25
N TYR A 103 1.11 -11.35 -2.44
CA TYR A 103 0.87 -12.09 -3.67
C TYR A 103 1.88 -11.72 -4.76
N LEU A 104 2.13 -12.65 -5.67
CA LEU A 104 2.65 -12.37 -6.99
C LEU A 104 1.51 -12.42 -8.01
N SER A 105 1.35 -11.32 -8.75
CA SER A 105 0.37 -11.17 -9.81
C SER A 105 1.03 -10.97 -11.16
N ASN A 106 0.33 -11.34 -12.23
CA ASN A 106 0.73 -11.02 -13.61
C ASN A 106 0.37 -9.59 -14.00
N ASP A 107 -0.47 -8.89 -13.23
CA ASP A 107 -0.91 -7.54 -13.51
C ASP A 107 -1.02 -6.68 -12.24
N THR A 108 -1.62 -5.50 -12.37
CA THR A 108 -1.69 -4.51 -11.29
C THR A 108 -2.86 -4.73 -10.32
N SER A 109 -3.76 -5.67 -10.60
CA SER A 109 -4.96 -5.93 -9.82
C SER A 109 -4.88 -7.26 -9.10
N LEU A 110 -5.33 -7.28 -7.84
CA LEU A 110 -5.41 -8.52 -7.09
C LEU A 110 -6.57 -9.38 -7.59
N ASP A 111 -6.26 -10.59 -8.06
CA ASP A 111 -7.22 -11.68 -8.23
C ASP A 111 -6.81 -12.85 -7.33
N GLU A 112 -7.42 -12.92 -6.13
CA GLU A 112 -7.11 -13.96 -5.14
C GLU A 112 -7.33 -15.40 -5.66
N ALA A 113 -8.06 -15.60 -6.77
CA ALA A 113 -8.27 -16.91 -7.36
C ALA A 113 -7.11 -17.36 -8.27
N THR A 114 -6.36 -16.43 -8.84
CA THR A 114 -5.29 -16.73 -9.82
C THR A 114 -3.91 -16.27 -9.40
N ASP A 115 -3.82 -15.27 -8.55
CA ASP A 115 -2.56 -14.73 -8.08
C ASP A 115 -1.89 -15.67 -7.09
N LEU A 116 -0.57 -15.78 -7.20
CA LEU A 116 0.20 -16.68 -6.35
C LEU A 116 0.42 -16.04 -4.99
N LYS A 117 -0.34 -16.49 -3.99
CA LYS A 117 -0.09 -16.10 -2.61
C LYS A 117 1.28 -16.60 -2.13
N LEU A 118 2.12 -15.69 -1.65
CA LEU A 118 3.40 -15.99 -1.04
C LEU A 118 3.26 -16.34 0.44
N PHE A 119 2.52 -15.51 1.19
CA PHE A 119 2.25 -15.75 2.61
C PHE A 119 1.10 -14.89 3.12
N ASP A 120 0.54 -15.31 4.26
CA ASP A 120 -0.33 -14.51 5.12
C ASP A 120 0.40 -14.26 6.44
N VAL A 121 0.17 -13.09 7.03
CA VAL A 121 0.83 -12.70 8.28
C VAL A 121 -0.07 -11.85 9.16
N GLU A 122 -0.04 -12.16 10.47
CA GLU A 122 -0.75 -11.41 11.50
C GLU A 122 0.20 -10.39 12.15
N CYS A 123 -0.25 -9.15 12.22
CA CYS A 123 0.50 -8.02 12.74
C CYS A 123 -0.32 -7.20 13.73
N SER A 124 0.34 -6.30 14.46
CA SER A 124 -0.34 -5.47 15.45
C SER A 124 0.08 -4.01 15.40
N TYR A 125 -0.85 -3.13 15.73
CA TYR A 125 -0.65 -1.71 15.92
C TYR A 125 -1.14 -1.32 17.31
N PRO A 126 -0.28 -0.88 18.25
CA PRO A 126 1.17 -0.77 18.11
C PRO A 126 1.89 -2.15 18.09
N MET A 127 3.18 -2.14 17.77
CA MET A 127 4.01 -3.36 17.72
C MET A 127 4.01 -4.12 19.05
N SER A 128 3.83 -5.44 18.94
CA SER A 128 4.06 -6.41 20.02
C SER A 128 5.00 -7.53 19.55
N LEU A 129 5.68 -8.19 20.49
CA LEU A 129 6.54 -9.36 20.22
C LEU A 129 5.73 -10.63 19.92
N GLU A 130 4.45 -10.64 20.27
CA GLU A 130 3.55 -11.77 20.04
C GLU A 130 3.13 -11.90 18.56
N HIS A 131 3.24 -10.83 17.78
CA HIS A 131 2.84 -10.80 16.37
C HIS A 131 4.05 -10.68 15.44
N ALA A 132 3.87 -11.04 14.18
CA ALA A 132 4.96 -11.15 13.21
C ALA A 132 5.50 -9.78 12.79
N CYS A 133 4.64 -8.77 12.74
CA CYS A 133 5.03 -7.40 12.43
C CYS A 133 4.23 -6.37 13.23
N GLY A 134 4.70 -5.13 13.20
CA GLY A 134 4.13 -4.00 13.92
C GLY A 134 3.48 -2.99 12.99
N GLU A 135 3.59 -1.72 13.32
CA GLU A 135 3.36 -0.59 12.41
C GLU A 135 4.30 -0.68 11.19
N THR A 136 5.56 -1.04 11.46
CA THR A 136 6.56 -1.37 10.43
C THR A 136 6.68 -2.88 10.26
N ALA A 137 6.74 -3.31 9.00
CA ALA A 137 6.80 -4.71 8.61
C ALA A 137 7.97 -4.95 7.65
N HIS A 138 8.68 -6.07 7.82
CA HIS A 138 9.82 -6.42 6.97
C HIS A 138 9.88 -7.94 6.73
N PHE A 139 9.98 -8.32 5.45
CA PHE A 139 10.09 -9.70 5.00
C PHE A 139 11.14 -9.83 3.90
N GLN A 140 11.71 -11.01 3.79
CA GLN A 140 12.65 -11.38 2.73
C GLN A 140 12.21 -12.67 2.07
N CYS A 141 12.12 -12.65 0.74
CA CYS A 141 11.73 -13.79 -0.07
C CYS A 141 12.86 -14.13 -1.04
N LEU A 142 13.47 -15.30 -0.86
CA LEU A 142 14.53 -15.79 -1.72
C LEU A 142 13.93 -16.40 -3.00
N TYR A 143 14.23 -15.79 -4.13
CA TYR A 143 13.73 -16.21 -5.43
C TYR A 143 14.56 -17.37 -5.99
N ALA A 144 13.89 -18.46 -6.38
CA ALA A 144 14.46 -19.59 -7.10
C ALA A 144 15.80 -20.12 -6.55
N LYS A 145 15.85 -20.33 -5.22
CA LYS A 145 17.02 -20.90 -4.54
C LYS A 145 17.46 -22.19 -5.23
N ASP A 146 18.76 -22.32 -5.50
CA ASP A 146 19.35 -23.48 -6.18
C ASP A 146 18.70 -23.81 -7.55
N ASN A 147 18.12 -22.79 -8.20
CA ASN A 147 17.33 -22.88 -9.44
C ASN A 147 16.07 -23.76 -9.32
N ALA A 148 15.52 -23.94 -8.12
CA ALA A 148 14.22 -24.55 -7.93
C ALA A 148 13.09 -23.55 -8.26
N ASN A 149 11.96 -24.04 -8.77
CA ASN A 149 10.75 -23.24 -8.97
C ASN A 149 10.04 -22.97 -7.64
N THR A 150 10.72 -22.28 -6.74
CA THR A 150 10.20 -21.95 -5.42
C THR A 150 10.62 -20.56 -4.99
N ILE A 151 9.78 -19.92 -4.18
CA ILE A 151 10.15 -18.74 -3.40
C ILE A 151 10.09 -19.10 -1.92
N SER A 152 11.14 -18.77 -1.17
CA SER A 152 11.22 -19.01 0.28
C SER A 152 11.18 -17.69 1.05
N CYS A 153 10.12 -17.43 1.79
CA CYS A 153 9.92 -16.19 2.52
C CYS A 153 10.21 -16.34 4.02
N THR A 154 10.69 -15.26 4.64
CA THR A 154 11.02 -15.17 6.07
C THR A 154 10.63 -13.80 6.63
N SER A 155 10.08 -13.79 7.85
CA SER A 155 9.76 -12.56 8.59
C SER A 155 10.97 -11.99 9.34
N ILE A 156 11.10 -10.67 9.39
CA ILE A 156 12.20 -9.98 10.08
C ILE A 156 11.63 -8.98 11.11
N PRO A 157 12.13 -8.98 12.37
CA PRO A 157 13.15 -9.87 12.93
C PRO A 157 12.64 -11.30 13.16
N LEU A 158 13.58 -12.25 13.16
CA LEU A 158 13.32 -13.64 13.53
C LEU A 158 12.93 -13.77 15.01
N GLY A 159 12.22 -14.84 15.36
CA GLY A 159 11.90 -15.21 16.74
C GLY A 159 10.66 -14.55 17.33
N ARG A 160 9.87 -13.83 16.52
CA ARG A 160 8.52 -13.39 16.89
C ARG A 160 7.56 -14.57 16.92
N THR A 161 6.60 -14.58 17.86
CA THR A 161 5.72 -15.73 18.09
C THR A 161 4.88 -16.11 16.86
N LYS A 162 4.40 -15.11 16.11
CA LYS A 162 3.66 -15.32 14.85
C LYS A 162 4.51 -15.12 13.60
N GLY A 163 5.81 -14.85 13.77
CA GLY A 163 6.75 -14.81 12.67
C GLY A 163 6.97 -16.19 12.06
N PHE A 164 7.59 -16.22 10.88
CA PHE A 164 7.88 -17.44 10.16
C PHE A 164 9.30 -17.43 9.58
N LEU A 165 9.81 -18.64 9.39
CA LEU A 165 11.08 -18.92 8.74
C LEU A 165 10.82 -19.91 7.60
N ASP A 166 11.32 -19.57 6.41
CA ASP A 166 11.28 -20.42 5.23
C ASP A 166 9.88 -20.97 4.87
N ILE A 167 8.90 -20.07 4.73
CA ILE A 167 7.66 -20.43 4.01
C ILE A 167 8.02 -20.60 2.54
N ILE A 168 8.00 -21.85 2.07
CA ILE A 168 8.33 -22.21 0.70
C ILE A 168 7.05 -22.34 -0.12
N VAL A 169 6.97 -21.57 -1.20
CA VAL A 169 5.88 -21.58 -2.16
C VAL A 169 6.37 -22.11 -3.49
N ASP A 170 5.66 -23.09 -4.05
CA ASP A 170 5.89 -23.59 -5.42
C ASP A 170 5.44 -22.53 -6.42
N THR A 171 6.36 -22.12 -7.29
CA THR A 171 6.12 -21.11 -8.32
C THR A 171 6.00 -21.72 -9.71
N THR A 172 5.97 -23.05 -9.86
CA THR A 172 6.02 -23.74 -11.16
C THR A 172 4.90 -23.29 -12.11
N THR A 173 3.68 -23.08 -11.61
CA THR A 173 2.55 -22.61 -12.44
C THR A 173 2.63 -21.13 -12.75
N PHE A 174 3.24 -20.35 -11.86
CA PHE A 174 3.39 -18.91 -12.01
C PHE A 174 4.54 -18.54 -12.95
N LEU A 175 5.71 -19.17 -12.80
CA LEU A 175 6.91 -18.96 -13.63
C LEU A 175 6.85 -19.76 -14.94
N ASP A 176 5.80 -19.52 -15.72
CA ASP A 176 5.56 -20.14 -17.03
C ASP A 176 6.44 -19.58 -18.16
N ALA A 177 7.09 -18.44 -17.95
CA ALA A 177 8.06 -17.82 -18.85
C ALA A 177 9.17 -17.12 -18.07
N ILE A 178 10.38 -17.05 -18.65
CA ILE A 178 11.52 -16.28 -18.12
C ILE A 178 12.15 -15.49 -19.28
N PRO A 179 12.39 -14.17 -19.15
CA PRO A 179 12.02 -13.30 -18.02
C PRO A 179 10.50 -13.19 -17.82
N LYS A 180 10.07 -12.94 -16.57
CA LYS A 180 8.68 -12.68 -16.19
C LYS A 180 8.55 -11.29 -15.58
N ASP A 181 7.73 -10.46 -16.20
CA ASP A 181 7.25 -9.23 -15.56
C ASP A 181 6.08 -9.61 -14.64
N ALA A 182 6.11 -9.13 -13.40
CA ALA A 182 5.11 -9.44 -12.39
C ALA A 182 4.96 -8.27 -11.41
N HIS A 183 3.96 -8.37 -10.53
CA HIS A 183 3.73 -7.40 -9.47
C HIS A 183 3.71 -8.12 -8.12
N VAL A 184 4.32 -7.51 -7.11
CA VAL A 184 4.02 -7.85 -5.72
C VAL A 184 2.84 -7.01 -5.29
N ILE A 185 1.78 -7.68 -4.83
CA ILE A 185 0.61 -7.03 -4.25
C ILE A 185 0.57 -7.36 -2.77
N ILE A 186 0.54 -6.32 -1.94
CA ILE A 186 0.42 -6.42 -0.49
C ILE A 186 -0.95 -5.89 -0.14
N LYS A 187 -1.80 -6.75 0.42
CA LYS A 187 -3.13 -6.38 0.92
C LYS A 187 -3.10 -6.46 2.43
N SER A 188 -3.46 -5.38 3.11
CA SER A 188 -3.52 -5.32 4.57
C SER A 188 -4.93 -4.94 4.98
N CYS A 189 -5.54 -5.71 5.87
CA CYS A 189 -6.89 -5.46 6.37
C CYS A 189 -6.94 -5.47 7.89
N LEU A 190 -7.68 -4.55 8.49
CA LEU A 190 -7.99 -4.65 9.92
C LEU A 190 -8.80 -5.92 10.20
N ARG A 191 -8.48 -6.59 11.29
CA ARG A 191 -9.14 -7.86 11.63
C ARG A 191 -10.56 -7.67 12.16
N GLU A 192 -10.76 -6.63 12.96
CA GLU A 192 -12.08 -6.32 13.54
C GLU A 192 -13.01 -5.63 12.52
N ASP A 193 -12.44 -5.01 11.49
CA ASP A 193 -13.16 -4.47 10.34
C ASP A 193 -12.49 -4.91 9.03
N PRO A 194 -12.78 -6.13 8.53
CA PRO A 194 -12.18 -6.65 7.30
C PRO A 194 -12.57 -5.90 6.03
N SER A 195 -13.45 -4.90 6.11
CA SER A 195 -13.76 -4.00 4.98
C SER A 195 -12.80 -2.82 4.90
N ASN A 196 -12.09 -2.53 5.99
CA ASN A 196 -11.06 -1.51 6.09
C ASN A 196 -9.71 -2.12 5.70
N CYS A 197 -9.42 -2.06 4.40
CA CYS A 197 -8.22 -2.60 3.79
C CYS A 197 -7.55 -1.55 2.92
N ASP A 198 -6.24 -1.71 2.76
CA ASP A 198 -5.47 -1.00 1.75
C ASP A 198 -4.57 -1.98 0.97
N GLU A 199 -4.21 -1.59 -0.24
CA GLU A 199 -3.41 -2.38 -1.17
C GLU A 199 -2.24 -1.57 -1.73
N ALA A 200 -1.04 -2.15 -1.65
CA ALA A 200 0.15 -1.60 -2.27
C ALA A 200 0.65 -2.54 -3.37
N ASN A 201 1.04 -1.96 -4.50
CA ASN A 201 1.44 -2.70 -5.69
C ASN A 201 2.81 -2.24 -6.19
N TYR A 202 3.72 -3.18 -6.42
CA TYR A 202 5.09 -2.91 -6.88
C TYR A 202 5.48 -3.79 -8.06
N PRO A 203 5.92 -3.20 -9.19
CA PRO A 203 6.39 -3.97 -10.32
C PRO A 203 7.75 -4.61 -10.01
N LEU A 204 7.93 -5.85 -10.42
CA LEU A 204 9.22 -6.52 -10.44
C LEU A 204 9.45 -7.32 -11.71
N LYS A 205 10.70 -7.70 -11.94
CA LYS A 205 11.13 -8.52 -13.07
C LYS A 205 11.91 -9.71 -12.55
N LEU A 206 11.36 -10.91 -12.75
CA LEU A 206 12.04 -12.17 -12.46
C LEU A 206 12.81 -12.61 -13.69
N LEU A 207 14.13 -12.75 -13.55
CA LEU A 207 15.08 -13.05 -14.60
C LEU A 207 15.52 -14.52 -14.60
#